data_AF-A0A8T8I483-F1
#
_entry.id   AF-A0A8T8I483-F1
#
_cell.length_a   1.000
_cell.length_b   1.000
_cell.length_c   1.000
_cell.angle_alpha   90.00
_cell.angle_beta   90.00
_cell.angle_gamma   90.00
#
_symmetry.space_group_name_H-M   'P 1'
#
loop_
_entity.id
_entity.type
_entity.pdbx_description
1 polymer ?
#
loop_
_entity_poly.entity_id
_entity_poly.type
_entity_poly.pdbx_seq_one_letter_code
_entity_poly.pdbx_strand_id
1 'polypeptide(L)' 'LADASGGGLLAWWSLVHVPDDAIPAVFAQFRRVLRPRCPLLLGFHHGSGSRWKSEGYGGHPMKVRCHRSTSDHLAD' A
#
# COMPACT_ATOMS: atom_id res chain seq x y z
N LEU A 1 -10.51 -12.43 4.54
CA LEU A 1 -11.56 -12.54 3.50
C LEU A 1 -11.42 -13.86 2.79
N ALA A 2 -12.53 -14.45 2.37
CA ALA A 2 -12.54 -15.61 1.49
C ALA A 2 -11.92 -15.26 0.13
N ASP A 3 -11.50 -16.28 -0.60
CA ASP A 3 -10.95 -16.11 -1.94
C ASP A 3 -12.04 -15.58 -2.88
N ALA A 4 -11.65 -14.67 -3.78
CA ALA A 4 -12.53 -14.06 -4.76
C ALA A 4 -13.87 -13.51 -4.19
N SER A 5 -13.87 -12.99 -2.95
CA SER A 5 -15.08 -12.41 -2.34
C SER A 5 -15.21 -10.91 -2.58
N GLY A 6 -14.13 -10.22 -2.97
CA GLY A 6 -14.07 -8.77 -3.12
C GLY A 6 -14.48 -8.28 -4.50
N GLY A 7 -15.36 -7.27 -4.55
CA GLY A 7 -15.74 -6.56 -5.79
C GLY A 7 -14.80 -5.43 -6.20
N GLY A 8 -13.81 -5.11 -5.38
CA GLY A 8 -12.81 -4.08 -5.59
C GLY A 8 -11.98 -3.88 -4.31
N LEU A 9 -10.83 -3.22 -4.41
CA LEU A 9 -9.96 -2.91 -3.28
C LEU A 9 -9.40 -1.50 -3.38
N LEU A 10 -9.45 -0.77 -2.27
CA LEU A 10 -8.85 0.55 -2.12
C LEU A 10 -7.75 0.48 -1.06
N ALA A 11 -6.48 0.60 -1.48
CA ALA A 11 -5.33 0.72 -0.59
C ALA A 11 -4.85 2.18 -0.57
N TRP A 12 -5.65 3.05 0.05
CA TRP A 12 -5.41 4.49 0.07
C TRP A 12 -4.49 4.88 1.22
N TRP A 13 -3.27 5.34 0.89
CA TRP A 13 -2.21 5.63 1.86
C TRP A 13 -1.87 4.44 2.78
N SER A 14 -2.21 3.21 2.38
CA SER A 14 -1.94 2.01 3.17
C SER A 14 -0.55 1.44 2.87
N LEU A 15 -0.14 1.45 1.60
CA LEU A 15 1.15 0.91 1.17
C LEU A 15 2.35 1.72 1.66
N VAL A 16 2.14 2.97 2.10
CA VAL A 16 3.23 3.80 2.63
C VAL A 16 3.83 3.24 3.92
N HIS A 17 3.23 2.22 4.54
CA HIS A 17 3.78 1.55 5.72
C HIS A 17 4.46 0.20 5.39
N VAL A 18 4.43 -0.21 4.13
CA VAL A 18 4.93 -1.50 3.67
C VAL A 18 6.31 -1.27 3.03
N PRO A 19 7.36 -1.99 3.48
CA PRO A 19 8.66 -1.96 2.80
C PRO A 19 8.59 -2.70 1.45
N ASP A 20 9.45 -2.31 0.52
CA ASP A 20 9.45 -2.78 -0.87
C ASP A 20 9.50 -4.31 -0.99
N ASP A 21 10.28 -4.98 -0.12
CA ASP A 21 10.41 -6.45 -0.09
C ASP A 21 9.13 -7.18 0.33
N ALA A 22 8.21 -6.51 1.01
CA ALA A 22 6.92 -7.07 1.43
C ALA A 22 5.77 -6.78 0.45
N ILE A 23 5.96 -5.88 -0.52
CA ILE A 23 4.92 -5.52 -1.50
C ILE A 23 4.39 -6.73 -2.27
N PRO A 24 5.23 -7.65 -2.82
CA PRO A 24 4.73 -8.81 -3.56
C PRO A 24 3.80 -9.69 -2.72
N ALA A 25 4.12 -9.88 -1.43
CA ALA A 25 3.29 -10.68 -0.53
C ALA A 25 1.94 -9.99 -0.24
N VAL A 26 1.93 -8.67 -0.07
CA VAL A 26 0.69 -7.88 0.08
C VAL A 26 -0.18 -8.00 -1.17
N PHE A 27 0.41 -7.87 -2.36
CA PHE A 27 -0.32 -7.98 -3.62
C PHE A 27 -0.84 -9.39 -3.88
N ALA A 28 -0.12 -10.42 -3.46
CA ALA A 28 -0.62 -11.80 -3.49
C ALA A 28 -1.93 -11.93 -2.68
N GLN A 29 -2.00 -11.30 -1.51
CA GLN A 29 -3.23 -11.30 -0.71
C GLN A 29 -4.34 -10.46 -1.33
N PHE A 30 -4.03 -9.30 -1.93
CA PHE A 30 -5.02 -8.51 -2.67
C PHE A 30 -5.61 -9.33 -3.83
N ARG A 31 -4.76 -9.99 -4.60
CA ARG A 31 -5.17 -10.83 -5.72
C ARG A 31 -6.01 -12.03 -5.27
N ARG A 32 -5.68 -12.65 -4.14
CA ARG A 32 -6.45 -13.77 -3.58
C ARG A 32 -7.88 -13.37 -3.24
N VAL A 33 -8.07 -12.21 -2.62
CA VAL A 33 -9.40 -11.80 -2.14
C VAL A 33 -10.26 -11.12 -3.21
N LEU A 34 -9.65 -10.53 -4.24
CA LEU A 34 -10.36 -9.89 -5.34
C LEU A 34 -10.95 -10.90 -6.32
N ARG A 35 -12.20 -10.68 -6.74
CA ARG A 35 -12.76 -11.36 -7.91
C ARG A 35 -11.95 -10.98 -9.16
N PRO A 36 -11.84 -11.87 -10.17
CA PRO A 36 -11.18 -11.54 -11.43
C PRO A 36 -11.72 -10.24 -12.04
N ARG A 37 -10.82 -9.43 -12.62
CA ARG A 37 -11.14 -8.17 -13.33
C ARG A 37 -11.77 -7.05 -12.47
N CYS A 38 -11.81 -7.21 -11.15
CA CYS A 38 -12.29 -6.13 -10.28
C CYS A 38 -11.23 -5.03 -10.08
N PRO A 39 -11.64 -3.78 -9.86
CA PRO A 39 -10.72 -2.65 -9.72
C PRO A 39 -9.89 -2.73 -8.44
N LEU A 40 -8.61 -2.38 -8.58
CA LEU A 40 -7.68 -2.09 -7.49
C LEU A 40 -7.25 -0.63 -7.62
N LEU A 41 -7.43 0.17 -6.57
CA LEU A 41 -6.94 1.55 -6.51
C LEU A 41 -5.90 1.69 -5.39
N LEU A 42 -4.74 2.21 -5.75
CA LEU A 42 -3.59 2.40 -4.85
C LEU A 42 -3.34 3.89 -4.61
N GLY A 43 -3.07 4.26 -3.37
CA GLY A 43 -2.57 5.59 -3.00
C GLY A 43 -1.25 5.44 -2.25
N PHE A 44 -0.18 6.06 -2.76
CA PHE A 44 1.18 5.97 -2.22
C PHE A 44 1.99 7.24 -2.48
N HIS A 45 3.13 7.37 -1.79
CA HIS A 45 4.08 8.44 -2.07
C HIS A 45 5.02 8.03 -3.19
N HIS A 46 5.05 8.81 -4.28
CA HIS A 46 5.97 8.56 -5.39
C HIS A 46 7.44 8.81 -4.99
N GLY A 47 8.34 7.91 -5.39
CA GLY A 47 9.79 8.03 -5.18
C GLY A 47 10.40 6.74 -4.64
N SER A 48 11.56 6.85 -4.00
CA SER A 48 12.27 5.71 -3.40
C SER A 48 12.67 5.97 -1.94
N GLY A 49 12.98 4.88 -1.24
CA GLY A 49 13.45 4.90 0.14
C GLY A 49 12.34 5.13 1.17
N SER A 50 12.73 5.45 2.40
CA SER A 50 11.80 5.66 3.49
C SER A 50 12.22 6.82 4.40
N ARG A 51 11.25 7.38 5.12
CA ARG A 51 11.44 8.46 6.09
C ARG A 51 10.64 8.17 7.35
N TRP A 52 11.20 8.55 8.51
CA TRP A 52 10.42 8.67 9.74
C TRP A 52 9.56 9.95 9.71
N LYS A 53 8.24 9.79 9.89
CA LYS A 53 7.36 10.88 10.31
C LYS A 53 7.35 10.92 11.83
N SER A 54 7.70 12.09 12.36
CA SER A 54 7.72 12.41 13.79
C SER A 54 6.44 13.11 14.27
N GLU A 55 5.62 13.61 13.34
CA GLU A 55 4.40 14.35 13.62
C GLU A 55 3.27 14.01 12.64
N GLY A 56 2.05 14.04 13.17
CA GLY A 56 0.80 13.85 12.44
C GLY A 56 0.06 15.15 12.18
N TYR A 57 -1.21 15.02 11.79
CA TYR A 57 -2.10 16.16 11.66
C TYR A 57 -2.19 16.94 12.97
N GLY A 58 -2.12 18.26 12.89
CA GLY A 58 -2.14 19.13 14.07
C GLY A 58 -0.87 19.08 14.94
N GLY A 59 0.24 18.53 14.44
CA GLY A 59 1.52 18.48 15.17
C GLY A 59 1.59 17.40 16.25
N HIS A 60 0.63 16.46 16.29
CA HIS A 60 0.64 15.38 17.27
C HIS A 60 1.87 14.48 17.09
N PRO A 61 2.65 14.19 18.15
CA PRO A 61 3.82 13.32 18.07
C PRO A 61 3.47 11.94 17.51
N MET A 62 4.31 11.41 16.64
CA MET A 62 4.22 10.03 16.13
C MET A 62 5.61 9.47 15.82
N LYS A 63 5.67 8.16 15.59
CA LYS A 63 6.89 7.50 15.08
C LYS A 63 6.49 6.46 14.05
N VAL A 64 6.35 6.91 12.81
CA VAL A 64 5.88 6.06 11.71
C VAL A 64 6.90 6.10 10.58
N ARG A 65 7.34 4.93 10.13
CA ARG A 65 8.18 4.82 8.94
C ARG A 65 7.27 4.84 7.71
N CYS A 66 7.53 5.79 6.82
CA CYS A 66 6.82 5.96 5.56
C CYS A 66 7.74 5.62 4.40
N HIS A 67 7.30 4.69 3.57
CA HIS A 67 7.96 4.20 2.37
C HIS A 67 7.42 4.92 1.13
N ARG A 68 8.29 5.07 0.13
CA ARG A 68 7.97 5.60 -1.19
C ARG A 68 8.19 4.51 -2.22
N SER A 69 7.35 4.51 -3.25
CA SER A 69 7.47 3.59 -4.38
C SER A 69 7.27 4.33 -5.69
N THR A 70 7.71 3.75 -6.80
CA THR A 70 7.33 4.20 -8.15
C THR A 70 6.12 3.44 -8.64
N SER A 71 5.43 4.00 -9.63
CA SER A 71 4.32 3.29 -10.30
C SER A 71 4.83 2.04 -11.00
N ASP A 72 6.02 2.11 -11.62
CA ASP A 72 6.64 0.97 -12.32
C ASP A 72 6.88 -0.19 -11.35
N HIS A 73 7.46 0.09 -10.17
CA HIS A 73 7.71 -0.96 -9.17
C HIS A 73 6.42 -1.62 -8.65
N LEU A 74 5.30 -0.88 -8.59
CA LEU A 74 4.01 -1.42 -8.17
C LEU A 74 3.20 -2.03 -9.32
N ALA A 75 3.65 -1.88 -10.56
CA ALA A 75 2.99 -2.46 -11.73
C ALA A 75 3.57 -3.85 -12.09
N ASP A 76 4.79 -4.14 -11.64
CA ASP A 76 5.49 -5.43 -11.76
C ASP A 76 4.88 -6.51 -10.85
#